data_AF-A0A2D4NW37-F1
#
_entry.id   AF-A0A2D4NW37-F1
#
_cell.length_a   1.000
_cell.length_b   1.000
_cell.length_c   1.000
_cell.angle_alpha   90.00
_cell.angle_beta   90.00
_cell.angle_gamma   90.00
#
_symmetry.space_group_name_H-M   'P 1'
#
loop_
_entity.id
_entity.type
_entity.pdbx_description
1 polymer ?
#
loop_
_entity_poly.entity_id
_entity_poly.type
_entity_poly.pdbx_seq_one_letter_code
_entity_poly.pdbx_strand_id
1 'polypeptide(L)'
;MTPQRLQVLIGVVLCSCCVKGSLQPQPRVFLTFSELQETQTSQFYSLSHQPLDYRILVMDEDQDRIYVGSKDHILSLNINNISQDPLSIFWPASTAKVDECKMAGKDPTHGCGNFVRVIQMFNRTHLYVCGSGAFSPVCAYLNRGRRSEEQIFKIDSKGESGKGRCSFNPSANTVSLMISKSKQARIGEASIRRC
;
A
#
# COMPACT_ATOMS: atom_id res chain seq x y z
N MET A 1 -21.84 10.79 58.49
CA MET A 1 -22.11 10.72 57.03
C MET A 1 -23.58 10.41 56.82
N THR A 2 -24.30 11.28 56.12
CA THR A 2 -25.76 11.19 55.96
C THR A 2 -26.15 10.05 54.98
N PRO A 3 -27.24 9.31 55.24
CA PRO A 3 -27.63 8.12 54.47
C PRO A 3 -27.87 8.39 52.97
N GLN A 4 -28.18 9.64 52.60
CA GLN A 4 -28.30 10.08 51.21
C GLN A 4 -26.99 10.02 50.42
N ARG A 5 -25.83 10.29 51.05
CA ARG A 5 -24.54 10.23 50.34
C ARG A 5 -24.11 8.79 50.01
N LEU A 6 -24.53 7.83 50.83
CA LEU A 6 -24.23 6.41 50.62
C LEU A 6 -25.07 5.83 49.46
N GLN A 7 -26.35 6.21 49.36
CA GLN A 7 -27.22 5.77 48.26
C GLN A 7 -26.79 6.33 46.90
N VAL A 8 -26.33 7.59 46.85
CA VAL A 8 -25.81 8.18 45.60
C VAL A 8 -24.51 7.50 45.17
N LEU A 9 -23.61 7.18 46.11
CA LEU A 9 -22.36 6.48 45.80
C LEU A 9 -22.61 5.06 45.27
N ILE A 10 -23.56 4.34 45.87
CA ILE A 10 -23.97 3.00 45.41
C ILE A 10 -24.60 3.06 44.01
N GLY A 11 -25.44 4.06 43.75
CA GLY A 11 -26.07 4.26 42.44
C GLY A 11 -25.06 4.58 41.32
N VAL A 12 -24.04 5.39 41.61
CA VAL A 12 -22.97 5.73 40.64
C VAL A 12 -22.05 4.52 40.37
N VAL A 13 -21.76 3.71 41.39
CA VAL A 13 -20.94 2.48 41.24
C VAL A 13 -21.67 1.42 40.42
N LEU A 14 -22.97 1.19 40.68
CA LEU A 14 -23.79 0.24 39.91
C LEU A 14 -23.93 0.67 38.44
N CYS A 15 -24.11 1.96 38.18
CA CYS A 15 -24.19 2.48 36.81
C CYS A 15 -22.85 2.39 36.06
N SER A 16 -21.71 2.51 36.76
CA SER A 16 -20.37 2.39 36.16
C SER A 16 -19.97 0.94 35.83
N CYS A 17 -20.60 -0.06 36.43
CA CYS A 17 -20.33 -1.48 36.15
C CYS A 17 -21.14 -2.04 34.97
N CYS A 18 -22.29 -1.43 34.64
CA CYS A 18 -23.20 -1.96 33.62
C CYS A 18 -22.89 -1.56 32.17
N VAL A 19 -21.91 -0.69 31.91
CA VAL A 19 -21.63 -0.17 30.55
C VAL A 19 -20.41 -0.83 29.87
N LYS A 20 -19.73 -1.78 30.51
CA LYS A 20 -18.58 -2.49 29.91
C LYS A 20 -18.95 -3.91 29.51
N GLY A 21 -19.75 -4.05 28.47
CA GLY A 21 -20.24 -5.35 28.02
C GLY A 21 -20.33 -5.50 26.51
N SER A 22 -19.35 -5.03 25.74
CA SER A 22 -19.16 -5.56 24.38
C SER A 22 -18.18 -6.72 24.48
N LEU A 23 -18.67 -7.97 24.58
CA LEU A 23 -17.81 -9.13 24.33
C LEU A 23 -17.26 -8.97 22.91
N GLN A 24 -15.97 -8.68 22.79
CA GLN A 24 -15.32 -8.67 21.48
C GLN A 24 -15.38 -10.11 20.93
N PRO A 25 -15.81 -10.30 19.67
CA PRO A 25 -15.89 -11.63 19.09
C PRO A 25 -14.49 -12.26 19.07
N GLN A 26 -14.34 -13.43 19.71
CA GLN A 26 -13.11 -14.19 19.68
C GLN A 26 -13.01 -14.98 18.37
N PRO A 27 -11.83 -15.05 17.74
CA PRO A 27 -11.62 -15.86 16.56
C PRO A 27 -11.83 -17.34 16.89
N ARG A 28 -12.58 -18.06 16.03
CA ARG A 28 -12.84 -19.50 16.22
C ARG A 28 -11.58 -20.36 16.07
N VAL A 29 -10.65 -19.89 15.23
CA VAL A 29 -9.36 -20.51 14.97
C VAL A 29 -8.32 -19.40 15.03
N PHE A 30 -7.25 -19.63 15.80
CA PHE A 30 -6.10 -18.75 15.88
C PHE A 30 -4.87 -19.59 15.52
N LEU A 31 -4.14 -19.16 14.48
CA LEU A 31 -2.89 -19.77 14.07
C LEU A 31 -1.78 -18.73 14.21
N THR A 32 -0.69 -19.14 14.84
CA THR A 32 0.57 -18.40 14.84
C THR A 32 1.22 -18.46 13.46
N PHE A 33 2.20 -17.59 13.21
CA PHE A 33 2.94 -17.59 11.93
C PHE A 33 3.61 -18.94 11.64
N SER A 34 4.21 -19.57 12.67
CA SER A 34 4.84 -20.88 12.53
C SER A 34 3.82 -21.96 12.15
N GLU A 35 2.66 -22.00 12.82
CA GLU A 35 1.59 -22.96 12.49
C GLU A 35 1.05 -22.74 11.07
N LEU A 36 0.86 -21.49 10.64
CA LEU A 36 0.43 -21.15 9.28
C LEU A 36 1.48 -21.52 8.21
N GLN A 37 2.76 -21.55 8.57
CA GLN A 37 3.82 -21.99 7.66
C GLN A 37 3.83 -23.52 7.54
N GLU A 38 3.59 -24.23 8.64
CA GLU A 38 3.49 -25.69 8.68
C GLU A 38 2.29 -26.23 7.90
N THR A 39 1.18 -25.49 7.81
CA THR A 39 0.04 -25.90 6.98
C THR A 39 0.35 -25.92 5.48
N GLN A 40 1.47 -25.31 5.04
CA GLN A 40 1.84 -25.14 3.64
C GLN A 40 0.76 -24.40 2.81
N THR A 41 -0.18 -23.70 3.46
CA THR A 41 -1.25 -22.94 2.80
C THR A 41 -0.89 -21.48 2.58
N SER A 42 0.25 -21.03 3.11
CA SER A 42 0.75 -19.67 2.93
C SER A 42 2.05 -19.66 2.13
N GLN A 43 2.20 -18.64 1.29
CA GLN A 43 3.45 -18.34 0.60
C GLN A 43 3.84 -16.90 0.91
N PHE A 44 5.13 -16.64 1.03
CA PHE A 44 5.66 -15.30 1.15
C PHE A 44 6.70 -15.06 0.06
N TYR A 45 6.73 -13.84 -0.44
CA TYR A 45 7.72 -13.38 -1.40
C TYR A 45 8.42 -12.14 -0.83
N SER A 46 9.75 -12.12 -0.91
CA SER A 46 10.51 -10.91 -0.62
C SER A 46 11.57 -10.70 -1.69
N LEU A 47 11.59 -9.50 -2.28
CA LEU A 47 12.62 -9.12 -3.24
C LEU A 47 13.98 -8.89 -2.58
N SER A 48 13.99 -8.41 -1.34
CA SER A 48 15.21 -8.04 -0.60
C SER A 48 15.10 -8.43 0.88
N HIS A 49 16.23 -8.52 1.57
CA HIS A 49 16.29 -8.65 3.02
C HIS A 49 15.87 -7.36 3.74
N GLN A 50 15.93 -6.21 3.04
CA GLN A 50 15.49 -4.94 3.59
C GLN A 50 13.98 -4.74 3.40
N PRO A 51 13.28 -4.11 4.34
CA PRO A 51 11.86 -3.82 4.18
C PRO A 51 11.63 -2.84 3.02
N LEU A 52 10.82 -3.25 2.04
CA LEU A 52 10.51 -2.44 0.86
C LEU A 52 9.15 -1.73 0.91
N ASP A 53 8.39 -1.78 2.01
CA ASP A 53 7.08 -1.09 2.09
C ASP A 53 6.09 -1.52 0.98
N TYR A 54 5.79 -2.82 0.88
CA TYR A 54 4.77 -3.34 -0.04
C TYR A 54 3.38 -2.83 0.38
N ARG A 55 2.81 -1.88 -0.36
CA ARG A 55 1.57 -1.19 0.05
C ARG A 55 0.47 -1.14 -0.99
N ILE A 56 0.82 -1.06 -2.27
CA ILE A 56 -0.17 -1.03 -3.35
C ILE A 56 -0.26 -2.42 -3.93
N LEU A 57 -1.47 -2.97 -3.97
CA LEU A 57 -1.76 -4.27 -4.56
C LEU A 57 -2.87 -4.08 -5.59
N VAL A 58 -2.58 -4.41 -6.84
CA VAL A 58 -3.56 -4.35 -7.94
C VAL A 58 -3.60 -5.70 -8.61
N MET A 59 -4.72 -6.39 -8.46
CA MET A 59 -4.99 -7.65 -9.13
C MET A 59 -5.38 -7.38 -10.59
N ASP A 60 -4.84 -8.19 -11.48
CA ASP A 60 -5.23 -8.26 -12.87
C ASP A 60 -5.57 -9.70 -13.23
N GLU A 61 -6.86 -9.97 -13.33
CA GLU A 61 -7.41 -11.29 -13.68
C GLU A 61 -7.12 -11.66 -15.14
N ASP A 62 -7.01 -10.67 -16.04
CA ASP A 62 -6.75 -10.90 -17.47
C ASP A 62 -5.35 -11.48 -17.76
N GLN A 63 -4.38 -11.28 -16.86
CA GLN A 63 -3.00 -11.76 -16.95
C GLN A 63 -2.65 -12.79 -15.88
N ASP A 64 -3.59 -13.13 -14.98
CA ASP A 64 -3.34 -13.93 -13.77
C ASP A 64 -2.19 -13.40 -12.91
N ARG A 65 -2.14 -12.06 -12.76
CA ARG A 65 -1.03 -11.39 -12.07
C ARG A 65 -1.48 -10.37 -11.05
N ILE A 66 -0.66 -10.19 -10.02
CA ILE A 66 -0.80 -9.12 -9.04
C ILE A 66 0.38 -8.17 -9.14
N TYR A 67 0.08 -6.88 -9.33
CA TYR A 67 1.06 -5.82 -9.34
C TYR A 67 1.24 -5.26 -7.94
N VAL A 68 2.49 -5.13 -7.50
CA VAL A 68 2.85 -4.65 -6.17
C VAL A 68 3.66 -3.37 -6.26
N GLY A 69 3.18 -2.30 -5.65
CA GLY A 69 3.94 -1.07 -5.46
C GLY A 69 4.68 -1.08 -4.14
N SER A 70 5.98 -0.80 -4.20
CA SER A 70 6.87 -0.75 -3.03
C SER A 70 7.87 0.41 -3.14
N LYS A 71 8.84 0.47 -2.23
CA LYS A 71 9.95 1.41 -2.22
C LYS A 71 10.94 1.04 -3.32
N ASP A 72 11.12 1.99 -4.24
CA ASP A 72 12.01 1.95 -5.39
C ASP A 72 11.74 0.79 -6.36
N HIS A 73 10.66 0.02 -6.16
CA HIS A 73 10.35 -1.14 -6.98
C HIS A 73 8.86 -1.24 -7.31
N ILE A 74 8.59 -1.84 -8.47
CA ILE A 74 7.27 -2.32 -8.86
C ILE A 74 7.44 -3.80 -9.17
N LEU A 75 6.57 -4.65 -8.63
CA LEU A 75 6.57 -6.09 -8.89
C LEU A 75 5.37 -6.51 -9.71
N SER A 76 5.52 -7.61 -10.42
CA SER A 76 4.46 -8.34 -11.09
C SER A 76 4.62 -9.82 -10.74
N LEU A 77 3.74 -10.33 -9.89
CA LEU A 77 3.77 -11.68 -9.34
C LEU A 77 2.62 -12.50 -9.91
N ASN A 78 2.80 -13.81 -10.07
CA ASN A 78 1.74 -14.72 -10.49
C ASN A 78 0.74 -14.93 -9.33
N ILE A 79 -0.57 -14.86 -9.61
CA ILE A 79 -1.61 -14.97 -8.59
C ILE A 79 -1.73 -16.37 -7.98
N ASN A 80 -1.44 -17.41 -8.79
CA ASN A 80 -1.52 -18.81 -8.38
C ASN A 80 -0.29 -19.22 -7.56
N ASN A 81 0.87 -18.63 -7.86
CA ASN A 81 2.12 -18.85 -7.12
C ASN A 81 3.01 -17.61 -7.20
N ILE A 82 3.07 -16.84 -6.12
CA ILE A 82 3.79 -15.56 -6.08
C ILE A 82 5.31 -15.71 -6.25
N SER A 83 5.84 -16.91 -6.05
CA SER A 83 7.26 -17.23 -6.25
C SER A 83 7.58 -17.65 -7.68
N GLN A 84 6.57 -17.90 -8.51
CA GLN A 84 6.74 -18.31 -9.90
C GLN A 84 6.90 -17.09 -10.81
N ASP A 85 7.98 -17.09 -11.60
CA ASP A 85 8.31 -16.08 -12.62
C ASP A 85 8.06 -14.62 -12.16
N PRO A 86 8.60 -14.20 -11.00
CA PRO A 86 8.41 -12.85 -10.50
C PRO A 86 9.16 -11.86 -11.39
N LEU A 87 8.46 -10.82 -11.83
CA LEU A 87 9.08 -9.70 -12.56
C LEU A 87 9.19 -8.50 -11.63
N SER A 88 10.30 -7.79 -11.69
CA SER A 88 10.53 -6.59 -10.91
C SER A 88 11.16 -5.49 -11.77
N ILE A 89 10.77 -4.25 -11.47
CA ILE A 89 11.38 -3.05 -12.04
C ILE A 89 11.96 -2.26 -10.89
N PHE A 90 13.26 -1.96 -10.97
CA PHE A 90 13.88 -0.97 -10.11
C PHE A 90 13.58 0.43 -10.67
N TRP A 91 12.76 1.20 -9.95
CA TRP A 91 12.31 2.54 -10.32
C TRP A 91 12.57 3.55 -9.17
N PRO A 92 13.84 3.84 -8.86
CA PRO A 92 14.20 4.76 -7.78
C PRO A 92 13.97 6.23 -8.14
N ALA A 93 13.99 7.10 -7.13
CA ALA A 93 14.08 8.54 -7.35
C ALA A 93 15.46 8.92 -7.92
N SER A 94 15.52 9.98 -8.72
CA SER A 94 16.81 10.50 -9.22
C SER A 94 17.70 10.96 -8.07
N THR A 95 19.02 10.80 -8.20
CA THR A 95 20.01 11.20 -7.19
C THR A 95 19.83 12.66 -6.75
N ALA A 96 19.64 13.59 -7.69
CA ALA A 96 19.38 14.99 -7.38
C ALA A 96 18.16 15.19 -6.44
N LYS A 97 17.06 14.49 -6.68
CA LYS A 97 15.87 14.54 -5.82
C LYS A 97 16.07 13.87 -4.47
N VAL A 98 16.84 12.80 -4.42
CA VAL A 98 17.25 12.19 -3.15
C VAL A 98 18.08 13.17 -2.33
N ASP A 99 19.02 13.87 -2.94
CA ASP A 99 19.86 14.86 -2.25
C ASP A 99 19.06 16.08 -1.80
N GLU A 100 18.15 16.60 -2.64
CA GLU A 100 17.18 17.64 -2.25
C GLU A 100 16.32 17.20 -1.03
N CYS A 101 15.82 15.96 -1.03
CA CYS A 101 15.05 15.39 0.07
C CYS A 101 15.86 15.34 1.38
N LYS A 102 17.12 14.93 1.30
CA LYS A 102 18.05 14.89 2.44
C LYS A 102 18.35 16.30 2.96
N MET A 103 18.61 17.25 2.07
CA MET A 103 18.84 18.66 2.41
C MET A 103 17.61 19.30 3.05
N ALA A 104 16.40 18.85 2.70
CA ALA A 104 15.14 19.26 3.34
C ALA A 104 14.93 18.63 4.74
N GLY A 105 15.89 17.89 5.28
CA GLY A 105 15.86 17.31 6.62
C GLY A 105 14.97 16.07 6.76
N LYS A 106 14.69 15.36 5.66
CA LYS A 106 13.99 14.07 5.69
C LYS A 106 14.95 12.94 6.03
N ASP A 107 14.39 11.82 6.51
CA ASP A 107 15.18 10.62 6.83
C ASP A 107 15.93 10.13 5.57
N PRO A 108 17.28 10.16 5.57
CA PRO A 108 18.09 9.82 4.42
C PRO A 108 18.07 8.31 4.10
N THR A 109 17.80 7.46 5.09
CA THR A 109 17.89 6.00 4.96
C THR A 109 16.53 5.43 4.58
N HIS A 110 15.47 5.88 5.24
CA HIS A 110 14.13 5.31 5.06
C HIS A 110 13.10 6.28 4.47
N GLY A 111 13.38 7.59 4.39
CA GLY A 111 12.43 8.59 3.89
C GLY A 111 12.64 9.01 2.43
N CYS A 112 13.90 9.07 1.99
CA CYS A 112 14.26 9.58 0.66
C CYS A 112 14.37 8.46 -0.38
N GLY A 113 13.23 8.04 -0.92
CA GLY A 113 13.13 7.08 -2.03
C GLY A 113 11.84 7.29 -2.81
N ASN A 114 11.66 6.53 -3.88
CA ASN A 114 10.42 6.55 -4.64
C ASN A 114 9.46 5.47 -4.12
N PHE A 115 8.44 5.88 -3.37
CA PHE A 115 7.44 4.95 -2.86
C PHE A 115 6.27 4.90 -3.84
N VAL A 116 6.05 3.77 -4.47
CA VAL A 116 4.96 3.60 -5.45
C VAL A 116 3.64 3.54 -4.71
N ARG A 117 2.78 4.54 -4.95
CA ARG A 117 1.48 4.72 -4.24
C ARG A 117 0.27 4.70 -5.16
N VAL A 118 0.49 4.65 -6.47
CA VAL A 118 -0.58 4.50 -7.46
C VAL A 118 -0.14 3.49 -8.51
N ILE A 119 -0.97 2.49 -8.73
CA ILE A 119 -0.92 1.59 -9.90
C ILE A 119 -2.35 1.51 -10.40
N GLN A 120 -2.57 1.80 -11.67
CA GLN A 120 -3.90 1.80 -12.27
C GLN A 120 -3.85 1.25 -13.69
N MET A 121 -4.92 0.61 -14.13
CA MET A 121 -5.08 0.19 -15.52
C MET A 121 -5.28 1.39 -16.43
N PHE A 122 -4.34 1.63 -17.33
CA PHE A 122 -4.47 2.71 -18.31
C PHE A 122 -5.08 2.22 -19.62
N ASN A 123 -4.56 1.09 -20.12
CA ASN A 123 -5.09 0.41 -21.29
C ASN A 123 -4.76 -1.09 -21.18
N ARG A 124 -5.12 -1.89 -22.20
CA ARG A 124 -4.88 -3.34 -22.21
C ARG A 124 -3.42 -3.76 -22.03
N THR A 125 -2.47 -2.88 -22.35
CA THR A 125 -1.03 -3.16 -22.38
C THR A 125 -0.20 -2.35 -21.39
N HIS A 126 -0.77 -1.30 -20.81
CA HIS A 126 -0.05 -0.34 -20.00
C HIS A 126 -0.75 -0.10 -18.68
N LEU A 127 0.06 -0.03 -17.64
CA LEU A 127 -0.30 0.50 -16.34
C LEU A 127 0.12 1.97 -16.26
N TYR A 128 -0.68 2.76 -15.57
CA TYR A 128 -0.28 4.08 -15.09
C TYR A 128 0.20 3.95 -13.66
N VAL A 129 1.46 4.34 -13.42
CA VAL A 129 2.10 4.21 -12.11
C VAL A 129 2.58 5.56 -11.61
N CYS A 130 2.44 5.81 -10.32
CA CYS A 130 3.03 6.98 -9.67
C CYS A 130 3.65 6.63 -8.33
N GLY A 131 4.71 7.34 -7.99
CA GLY A 131 5.33 7.26 -6.68
C GLY A 131 5.74 8.62 -6.14
N SER A 132 6.14 8.65 -4.87
CA SER A 132 6.49 9.86 -4.14
C SER A 132 7.78 10.53 -4.63
N GLY A 133 8.64 9.81 -5.36
CA GLY A 133 9.86 10.35 -5.99
C GLY A 133 10.76 11.14 -5.03
N ALA A 134 11.00 10.65 -3.82
CA ALA A 134 11.73 11.36 -2.75
C ALA A 134 11.12 12.73 -2.44
N PHE A 135 9.82 12.76 -2.09
CA PHE A 135 9.05 13.99 -1.87
C PHE A 135 9.00 14.92 -3.11
N SER A 136 9.14 14.35 -4.31
CA SER A 136 8.89 15.01 -5.59
C SER A 136 8.13 14.03 -6.48
N PRO A 137 6.80 13.91 -6.34
CA PRO A 137 6.02 12.87 -6.99
C PRO A 137 6.22 12.79 -8.51
N VAL A 138 6.37 11.57 -9.01
CA VAL A 138 6.57 11.27 -10.42
C VAL A 138 5.62 10.17 -10.87
N CYS A 139 5.21 10.23 -12.13
CA CYS A 139 4.37 9.23 -12.75
C CYS A 139 4.98 8.75 -14.07
N ALA A 140 4.67 7.52 -14.47
CA ALA A 140 5.10 6.95 -15.73
C ALA A 140 4.09 5.92 -16.24
N TYR A 141 4.23 5.54 -17.50
CA TYR A 141 3.55 4.40 -18.07
C TYR A 141 4.45 3.18 -18.04
N LEU A 142 3.91 2.07 -17.58
CA LEU A 142 4.58 0.79 -17.50
C LEU A 142 3.93 -0.13 -18.52
N ASN A 143 4.72 -0.67 -19.45
CA ASN A 143 4.30 -1.66 -20.43
C ASN A 143 4.37 -3.06 -19.81
N ARG A 144 3.21 -3.73 -19.76
CA ARG A 144 3.02 -5.07 -19.18
C ARG A 144 2.81 -6.17 -20.23
N GLY A 145 2.95 -5.82 -21.52
CA GLY A 145 2.58 -6.70 -22.63
C GLY A 145 1.07 -6.85 -22.80
N ARG A 146 0.66 -7.64 -23.80
CA ARG A 146 -0.76 -8.02 -23.97
C ARG A 146 -1.12 -9.30 -23.23
N ARG A 147 -0.15 -10.17 -23.02
CA ARG A 147 -0.31 -11.47 -22.38
C ARG A 147 0.85 -11.74 -21.43
N SER A 148 0.60 -12.56 -20.41
CA SER A 148 1.55 -12.80 -19.34
C SER A 148 2.78 -13.57 -19.81
N GLU A 149 2.62 -14.38 -20.87
CA GLU A 149 3.69 -15.19 -21.48
C GLU A 149 4.73 -14.35 -22.21
N GLU A 150 4.40 -13.12 -22.62
CA GLU A 150 5.37 -12.20 -23.25
C GLU A 150 6.43 -11.73 -22.23
N GLN A 151 6.14 -11.85 -20.93
CA GLN A 151 7.01 -11.43 -19.82
C GLN A 151 7.53 -9.98 -19.97
N ILE A 152 6.77 -9.12 -20.65
CA ILE A 152 7.11 -7.69 -20.80
C ILE A 152 6.74 -6.97 -19.51
N PHE A 153 7.72 -6.34 -18.87
CA PHE A 153 7.49 -5.52 -17.69
C PHE A 153 8.55 -4.41 -17.60
N LYS A 154 8.26 -3.26 -18.20
CA LYS A 154 9.23 -2.14 -18.30
C LYS A 154 8.55 -0.77 -18.29
N ILE A 155 9.25 0.25 -17.82
CA ILE A 155 8.80 1.64 -17.93
C ILE A 155 8.99 2.11 -19.38
N ASP A 156 7.92 2.60 -20.00
CA ASP A 156 7.86 2.95 -21.43
C ASP A 156 7.73 4.47 -21.68
N SER A 157 7.77 5.28 -20.62
CA SER A 157 7.69 6.74 -20.71
C SER A 157 8.76 7.45 -19.89
N LYS A 158 9.09 8.68 -20.29
CA LYS A 158 9.80 9.60 -19.40
C LYS A 158 8.92 9.90 -18.19
N GLY A 159 9.54 10.11 -17.03
CA GLY A 159 8.82 10.48 -15.81
C GLY A 159 8.11 11.82 -15.98
N GLU A 160 6.80 11.83 -15.78
CA GLU A 160 5.97 13.03 -15.72
C GLU A 160 5.82 13.50 -14.28
N SER A 161 5.47 14.78 -14.10
CA SER A 161 5.16 15.30 -12.77
C SER A 161 3.92 14.61 -12.19
N GLY A 162 4.08 14.01 -11.02
CA GLY A 162 2.99 13.38 -10.27
C GLY A 162 2.28 14.32 -9.31
N LYS A 163 2.54 15.64 -9.36
CA LYS A 163 1.87 16.60 -8.47
C LYS A 163 0.36 16.57 -8.69
N GLY A 164 -0.41 16.42 -7.61
CA GLY A 164 -1.86 16.23 -7.66
C GLY A 164 -2.31 14.83 -8.13
N ARG A 165 -1.38 13.93 -8.48
CA ARG A 165 -1.62 12.54 -8.91
C ARG A 165 -1.00 11.48 -8.00
N CYS A 166 0.04 11.82 -7.24
CA CYS A 166 0.55 11.06 -6.10
C CYS A 166 0.90 12.01 -4.92
N SER A 167 0.78 11.51 -3.68
CA SER A 167 1.21 12.25 -2.49
C SER A 167 2.73 12.41 -2.46
N PHE A 168 3.18 13.55 -1.92
CA PHE A 168 4.58 13.82 -1.62
C PHE A 168 5.08 12.98 -0.44
N ASN A 169 4.28 12.88 0.62
CA ASN A 169 4.62 12.10 1.80
C ASN A 169 4.23 10.63 1.55
N PRO A 170 5.18 9.68 1.59
CA PRO A 170 4.87 8.26 1.45
C PRO A 170 3.91 7.79 2.54
N SER A 171 4.01 8.28 3.77
CA SER A 171 3.13 7.79 4.86
C SER A 171 1.67 8.25 4.76
N ALA A 172 1.31 9.10 3.80
CA ALA A 172 -0.06 9.57 3.61
C ALA A 172 -0.99 8.44 3.13
N ASN A 173 -2.17 8.35 3.73
CA ASN A 173 -3.23 7.42 3.31
C ASN A 173 -4.01 8.05 2.15
N THR A 174 -3.76 7.55 0.94
CA THR A 174 -4.36 8.08 -0.28
C THR A 174 -5.19 7.03 -0.99
N VAL A 175 -6.30 7.46 -1.60
CA VAL A 175 -7.07 6.67 -2.56
C VAL A 175 -6.79 7.22 -3.94
N SER A 176 -6.57 6.35 -4.92
CA SER A 176 -6.49 6.75 -6.32
C SER A 176 -7.57 6.06 -7.13
N LEU A 177 -8.13 6.79 -8.09
CA LEU A 177 -9.10 6.27 -9.05
C LEU A 177 -8.76 6.81 -10.43
N MET A 178 -8.71 5.92 -11.42
CA MET A 178 -8.57 6.31 -12.81
C MET A 178 -9.95 6.52 -13.44
N ILE A 179 -10.20 7.72 -13.94
CA ILE A 179 -11.48 8.06 -14.59
C ILE A 179 -11.38 7.73 -16.07
N SER A 180 -12.11 6.70 -16.50
CA SER A 180 -12.05 6.12 -17.86
C SER A 180 -12.22 7.15 -18.98
N LYS A 181 -13.09 8.15 -18.79
CA LYS A 181 -13.36 9.18 -19.81
C LYS A 181 -12.22 10.18 -20.02
N SER A 182 -11.46 10.50 -18.99
CA SER A 182 -10.38 11.50 -19.06
C SER A 182 -8.97 10.90 -18.98
N LYS A 183 -8.85 9.59 -18.75
CA LYS A 183 -7.60 8.88 -18.47
C LYS A 183 -6.74 9.59 -17.41
N GLN A 184 -7.41 10.26 -16.49
CA GLN A 184 -6.79 11.05 -15.43
C GLN A 184 -6.90 10.28 -14.13
N ALA A 185 -5.77 10.03 -13.47
CA ALA A 185 -5.76 9.59 -12.08
C ALA A 185 -6.10 10.79 -11.18
N ARG A 186 -7.11 10.63 -10.33
CA ARG A 186 -7.38 11.56 -9.23
C ARG A 186 -7.01 10.90 -7.91
N ILE A 187 -6.39 11.69 -7.03
CA ILE A 187 -6.15 11.29 -5.64
C ILE A 187 -7.21 11.93 -4.74
N GLY A 188 -7.70 11.16 -3.78
CA GLY A 188 -8.37 11.67 -2.59
C GLY A 188 -7.65 11.20 -1.32
N GLU A 189 -7.92 11.85 -0.20
CA GLU A 189 -7.47 11.38 1.12
C GLU A 189 -8.41 10.27 1.61
N ALA A 190 -7.84 9.14 2.03
CA ALA A 190 -8.62 8.04 2.58
C ALA A 190 -8.96 8.33 4.05
N SER A 191 -10.15 8.88 4.32
CA SER A 191 -10.65 8.97 5.69
C SER A 191 -11.33 7.64 6.07
N ILE A 192 -10.62 6.78 6.80
CA ILE A 192 -11.22 5.57 7.38
C ILE A 192 -12.15 6.05 8.50
N ARG A 193 -13.44 6.20 8.18
CA ARG A 193 -14.46 6.20 9.23
C ARG A 193 -14.52 4.76 9.76
N ARG A 194 -14.10 4.55 11.01
CA ARG A 194 -14.37 3.29 11.71
C ARG A 194 -15.88 3.03 11.59
N CYS A 195 -16.25 1.89 11.02
CA CYS A 195 -17.61 1.38 11.09
C CYS A 195 -17.92 0.98 12.53
#